data_AF-W1XWQ5-F1
#
_entry.id   AF-W1XWQ5-F1
#
_cell.length_a   1.000
_cell.length_b   1.000
_cell.length_c   1.000
_cell.angle_alpha   90.00
_cell.angle_beta   90.00
_cell.angle_gamma   90.00
#
_symmetry.space_group_name_H-M   'P 1'
#
loop_
_entity.id
_entity.type
_entity.pdbx_description
1 polymer ?
#
loop_
_entity_poly.entity_id
_entity_poly.type
_entity_poly.pdbx_seq_one_letter_code
_entity_poly.pdbx_strand_id
1 'polypeptide(L)'
;IKPSEGMDEMKYDMCGAAAVYGVMRMVAELQLPINVIGVLAGCENMPGGRAYRPGDVLTTMSGQTVEVLNTDAEGRLVLCDVLTYVERFEPEAVIDVATLTGACVIALGHHITGLMANHNPLAHELI
;
A
#
# COMPACT_ATOMS: atom_id res chain seq x y z
N ILE A 1 -18.12 3.37 7.58
CA ILE A 1 -18.04 4.41 6.54
C ILE A 1 -17.41 5.65 7.14
N LYS A 2 -16.54 6.33 6.41
CA LYS A 2 -15.92 7.58 6.88
C LYS A 2 -16.98 8.70 7.06
N PRO A 3 -16.78 9.65 7.99
CA PRO A 3 -17.56 10.88 8.04
C PRO A 3 -17.39 11.71 6.76
N SER A 4 -18.33 12.62 6.49
CA SER A 4 -18.27 13.49 5.30
C SER A 4 -17.08 14.45 5.30
N GLU A 5 -16.66 14.91 6.48
CA GLU A 5 -15.49 15.77 6.64
C GLU A 5 -14.22 15.02 6.23
N GLY A 6 -13.45 15.58 5.30
CA GLY A 6 -12.21 14.99 4.77
C GLY A 6 -12.40 13.81 3.81
N MET A 7 -13.64 13.41 3.50
CA MET A 7 -13.87 12.27 2.58
C MET A 7 -13.40 12.57 1.15
N ASP A 8 -13.41 13.82 0.71
CA ASP A 8 -12.95 14.23 -0.62
C ASP A 8 -11.44 14.06 -0.81
N GLU A 9 -10.68 14.03 0.28
CA GLU A 9 -9.25 13.74 0.27
C GLU A 9 -8.95 12.27 0.00
N MET A 10 -9.93 11.36 0.13
CA MET A 10 -9.71 9.92 -0.13
C MET A 10 -9.46 9.60 -1.61
N LYS A 11 -9.65 10.58 -2.52
CA LYS A 11 -9.09 10.49 -3.88
C LYS A 11 -7.56 10.39 -3.90
N TYR A 12 -6.90 10.83 -2.83
CA TYR A 12 -5.46 10.72 -2.63
C TYR A 12 -5.04 9.35 -2.07
N ASP A 13 -5.99 8.45 -1.77
CA ASP A 13 -5.67 7.13 -1.21
C ASP A 13 -5.00 6.16 -2.24
N MET A 14 -4.77 6.65 -3.45
CA MET A 14 -3.97 6.02 -4.50
C MET A 14 -2.58 6.65 -4.66
N CYS A 15 -2.21 7.63 -3.82
CA CYS A 15 -0.94 8.35 -3.96
C CYS A 15 0.28 7.44 -3.78
N GLY A 16 0.18 6.33 -3.04
CA GLY A 16 1.23 5.31 -2.99
C GLY A 16 1.53 4.71 -4.37
N ALA A 17 0.49 4.28 -5.08
CA ALA A 17 0.62 3.79 -6.46
C ALA A 17 1.06 4.90 -7.43
N ALA A 18 0.59 6.14 -7.23
CA ALA A 18 1.02 7.29 -8.04
C ALA A 18 2.52 7.60 -7.87
N ALA A 19 3.05 7.48 -6.65
CA ALA A 19 4.46 7.65 -6.35
C ALA A 19 5.30 6.56 -7.05
N VAL A 20 4.89 5.29 -6.95
CA VAL A 20 5.54 4.17 -7.66
C VAL A 20 5.52 4.41 -9.17
N TYR A 21 4.39 4.84 -9.74
CA TYR A 21 4.31 5.19 -11.16
C TYR A 21 5.33 6.27 -11.54
N GLY A 22 5.41 7.35 -10.75
CA GLY A 22 6.37 8.43 -10.95
C GLY A 22 7.83 7.95 -10.90
N VAL A 23 8.17 7.07 -9.95
CA VAL A 23 9.50 6.46 -9.88
C VAL A 23 9.79 5.62 -11.12
N MET A 24 8.86 4.77 -11.55
CA MET A 24 9.05 3.94 -12.75
C MET A 24 9.24 4.78 -14.02
N ARG A 25 8.52 5.91 -14.13
CA ARG A 25 8.73 6.89 -15.20
C ARG A 25 10.16 7.43 -15.19
N MET A 26 10.65 7.86 -14.01
CA MET A 26 12.00 8.40 -13.88
C MET A 26 13.09 7.36 -14.14
N VAL A 27 12.93 6.11 -13.65
CA VAL A 27 13.85 5.01 -13.92
C VAL A 27 13.99 4.78 -15.43
N ALA A 28 12.88 4.79 -16.17
CA ALA A 28 12.88 4.61 -17.61
C ALA A 28 13.48 5.81 -18.36
N GLU A 29 13.14 7.04 -17.97
CA GLU A 29 13.63 8.28 -18.60
C GLU A 29 15.14 8.48 -18.38
N LEU A 30 15.66 8.10 -17.21
CA LEU A 30 17.10 8.14 -16.91
C LEU A 30 17.88 6.95 -17.46
N GLN A 31 17.19 5.95 -18.03
CA GLN A 31 17.79 4.72 -18.57
C GLN A 31 18.71 4.03 -17.55
N LEU A 32 18.28 3.96 -16.28
CA LEU A 32 19.10 3.37 -15.23
C LEU A 32 19.38 1.88 -15.57
N PRO A 33 20.63 1.40 -15.44
CA PRO A 33 21.01 0.05 -15.80
C PRO A 33 20.66 -0.96 -14.69
N ILE A 34 19.41 -0.93 -14.23
CA ILE A 34 18.88 -1.77 -13.16
C ILE A 34 17.53 -2.36 -13.57
N ASN A 35 17.21 -3.54 -13.02
CA ASN A 35 15.90 -4.15 -13.21
C ASN A 35 14.97 -3.68 -12.08
N VAL A 36 13.87 -3.02 -12.43
CA VAL A 36 12.87 -2.55 -11.47
C VAL A 36 11.49 -3.02 -11.91
N ILE A 37 10.72 -3.58 -10.99
CA ILE A 37 9.35 -4.02 -11.21
C ILE A 37 8.42 -3.11 -10.40
N GLY A 38 7.57 -2.36 -11.09
CA GLY A 38 6.52 -1.56 -10.46
C GLY A 38 5.19 -2.31 -10.47
N VAL A 39 4.59 -2.54 -9.29
CA VAL A 39 3.25 -3.11 -9.15
C VAL A 39 2.32 -2.06 -8.57
N LEU A 40 1.22 -1.80 -9.29
CA LEU A 40 0.20 -0.85 -8.89
C LEU A 40 -1.09 -1.63 -8.67
N ALA A 41 -1.56 -1.68 -7.43
CA ALA A 41 -2.86 -2.25 -7.11
C ALA A 41 -3.84 -1.12 -6.79
N GLY A 42 -5.04 -1.22 -7.35
CA GLY A 42 -6.07 -0.22 -7.15
C GLY A 42 -7.46 -0.84 -7.19
N CYS A 43 -8.30 -0.37 -6.29
CA CYS A 43 -9.73 -0.65 -6.25
C CYS A 43 -10.43 0.55 -5.57
N GLU A 44 -11.75 0.62 -5.68
CA GLU A 44 -12.55 1.51 -4.84
C GLU A 44 -13.07 0.75 -3.63
N ASN A 45 -13.05 1.40 -2.45
CA ASN A 45 -13.66 0.88 -1.24
C ASN A 45 -15.05 1.49 -1.03
N MET A 46 -16.08 0.86 -1.60
CA MET A 46 -17.44 1.40 -1.63
C MET A 46 -18.42 0.56 -0.81
N PRO A 47 -19.34 1.19 -0.06
CA PRO A 47 -20.47 0.47 0.53
C PRO A 47 -21.41 -0.03 -0.58
N GLY A 48 -21.90 -1.26 -0.42
CA GLY A 48 -22.84 -1.84 -1.36
C GLY A 48 -23.37 -3.17 -0.87
N GLY A 49 -24.42 -3.70 -1.53
CA GLY A 49 -25.04 -4.98 -1.13
C GLY A 49 -24.13 -6.21 -1.27
N ARG A 50 -22.98 -6.07 -1.94
CA ARG A 50 -21.93 -7.10 -2.07
C ARG A 50 -20.59 -6.69 -1.43
N ALA A 51 -20.57 -5.60 -0.67
CA ALA A 51 -19.37 -5.21 0.06
C ALA A 51 -19.09 -6.23 1.17
N TYR A 52 -17.81 -6.47 1.45
CA TYR A 52 -17.39 -7.24 2.61
C TYR A 52 -17.74 -6.45 3.89
N ARG A 53 -18.00 -7.18 4.98
CA ARG A 53 -18.59 -6.65 6.21
C ARG A 53 -17.64 -6.86 7.39
N PRO A 54 -17.77 -6.04 8.45
CA PRO A 54 -17.13 -6.35 9.71
C PRO A 54 -17.48 -7.76 10.20
N GLY A 55 -16.45 -8.54 10.56
CA GLY A 55 -16.54 -9.94 10.96
C GLY A 55 -16.46 -10.96 9.81
N ASP A 56 -16.47 -10.52 8.54
CA ASP A 56 -16.18 -11.44 7.44
C ASP A 56 -14.72 -11.94 7.54
N VAL A 57 -14.50 -13.21 7.21
CA VAL A 57 -13.17 -13.82 7.16
C VAL A 57 -12.81 -14.06 5.70
N LEU A 58 -11.76 -13.38 5.23
CA LEU A 58 -11.27 -13.47 3.86
C LEU A 58 -10.06 -14.39 3.81
N THR A 59 -9.91 -15.13 2.71
CA THR A 59 -8.69 -15.90 2.41
C THR A 59 -7.82 -15.09 1.47
N THR A 60 -6.57 -14.85 1.87
CA THR A 60 -5.56 -14.11 1.08
C THR A 60 -4.92 -15.01 0.02
N MET A 61 -4.17 -14.41 -0.90
CA MET A 61 -3.36 -15.10 -1.90
C MET A 61 -2.32 -16.04 -1.26
N SER A 62 -1.80 -15.69 -0.08
CA SER A 62 -0.87 -16.55 0.69
C SER A 62 -1.55 -17.79 1.31
N GLY A 63 -2.88 -17.88 1.22
CA GLY A 63 -3.70 -18.93 1.84
C GLY A 63 -3.99 -18.69 3.33
N GLN A 64 -3.52 -17.58 3.91
CA GLN A 64 -3.87 -17.17 5.26
C GLN A 64 -5.30 -16.62 5.30
N THR A 65 -5.92 -16.64 6.48
CA THR A 65 -7.23 -16.03 6.69
C THR A 65 -7.11 -14.75 7.49
N VAL A 66 -7.93 -13.75 7.14
CA VAL A 66 -7.97 -12.44 7.80
C VAL A 66 -9.41 -12.14 8.21
N GLU A 67 -9.63 -11.94 9.50
CA GLU A 67 -10.90 -11.40 10.01
C GLU A 67 -10.93 -9.88 9.79
N VAL A 68 -11.92 -9.39 9.07
CA VAL A 68 -12.10 -7.97 8.80
C VAL A 68 -12.85 -7.33 9.95
N LEU A 69 -12.13 -6.76 10.93
CA LEU A 69 -12.79 -6.03 12.03
C LEU A 69 -13.26 -4.63 11.62
N ASN A 70 -12.57 -4.00 10.66
CA ASN A 70 -12.93 -2.69 10.13
C ASN A 70 -12.66 -2.67 8.61
N THR A 71 -13.70 -2.36 7.83
CA THR A 71 -13.63 -2.30 6.37
C THR A 71 -12.90 -1.05 5.85
N ASP A 72 -12.58 -0.10 6.73
CA ASP A 72 -11.78 1.09 6.43
C ASP A 72 -10.27 0.85 6.69
N ALA A 73 -9.90 -0.41 6.94
CA ALA A 73 -8.53 -0.89 6.99
C ALA A 73 -8.25 -1.81 5.78
N GLU A 74 -8.73 -1.42 4.62
CA GLU A 74 -8.69 -2.13 3.34
C GLU A 74 -7.32 -2.12 2.68
N GLY A 75 -6.55 -1.03 2.84
CA GLY A 75 -5.28 -0.87 2.12
C GLY A 75 -4.32 -2.02 2.39
N ARG A 76 -4.26 -2.51 3.64
CA ARG A 76 -3.45 -3.67 4.03
C ARG A 76 -3.96 -5.00 3.48
N LEU A 77 -5.26 -5.12 3.19
CA LEU A 77 -5.86 -6.33 2.58
C LEU A 77 -5.47 -6.42 1.10
N VAL A 78 -5.39 -5.28 0.40
CA VAL A 78 -4.87 -5.24 -0.97
C VAL A 78 -3.36 -5.52 -0.95
N LEU A 79 -2.62 -4.85 -0.05
CA LEU A 79 -1.16 -4.98 0.01
C LEU A 79 -0.68 -6.38 0.36
N CYS A 80 -1.36 -7.14 1.23
CA CYS A 80 -0.88 -8.49 1.57
C CYS A 80 -0.92 -9.44 0.35
N ASP A 81 -1.92 -9.32 -0.51
CA ASP A 81 -1.99 -10.09 -1.75
C ASP A 81 -0.97 -9.60 -2.78
N VAL A 82 -0.73 -8.29 -2.85
CA VAL A 82 0.32 -7.71 -3.72
C VAL A 82 1.70 -8.18 -3.28
N LEU A 83 2.00 -8.14 -1.98
CA LEU A 83 3.26 -8.60 -1.41
C LEU A 83 3.47 -10.10 -1.67
N THR A 84 2.41 -10.91 -1.55
CA THR A 84 2.44 -12.32 -1.94
C THR A 84 2.70 -12.49 -3.44
N TYR A 85 2.06 -11.67 -4.27
CA TYR A 85 2.22 -11.73 -5.72
C TYR A 85 3.64 -11.40 -6.18
N VAL A 86 4.30 -10.42 -5.55
CA VAL A 86 5.64 -9.99 -5.98
C VAL A 86 6.75 -11.00 -5.68
N GLU A 87 6.55 -11.92 -4.72
CA GLU A 87 7.52 -12.98 -4.41
C GLU A 87 7.90 -13.81 -5.64
N ARG A 88 6.98 -13.96 -6.59
CA ARG A 88 7.20 -14.73 -7.83
C ARG A 88 8.30 -14.18 -8.74
N PHE A 89 8.69 -12.92 -8.53
CA PHE A 89 9.75 -12.27 -9.31
C PHE A 89 11.12 -12.42 -8.66
N GLU A 90 11.21 -13.10 -7.51
CA GLU A 90 12.44 -13.30 -6.74
C GLU A 90 13.22 -11.98 -6.54
N PRO A 91 12.58 -10.90 -6.04
CA PRO A 91 13.21 -9.58 -5.95
C PRO A 91 14.31 -9.55 -4.89
N GLU A 92 15.36 -8.77 -5.14
CA GLU A 92 16.42 -8.51 -4.15
C GLU A 92 15.93 -7.63 -2.99
N ALA A 93 15.05 -6.66 -3.28
CA ALA A 93 14.42 -5.80 -2.31
C ALA A 93 12.98 -5.49 -2.71
N VAL A 94 12.10 -5.33 -1.73
CA VAL A 94 10.70 -4.92 -1.91
C VAL A 94 10.45 -3.68 -1.07
N ILE A 95 9.89 -2.64 -1.69
CA ILE A 95 9.49 -1.40 -1.03
C ILE A 95 8.02 -1.16 -1.39
N ASP A 96 7.14 -1.22 -0.40
CA ASP A 96 5.75 -0.78 -0.55
C ASP A 96 5.58 0.68 -0.12
N VAL A 97 4.67 1.40 -0.79
CA VAL A 97 4.37 2.80 -0.53
C VAL A 97 2.86 2.95 -0.46
N ALA A 98 2.34 3.46 0.66
CA ALA A 98 0.90 3.55 0.89
C ALA A 98 0.50 4.73 1.78
N THR A 99 -0.66 5.30 1.51
CA THR A 99 -1.38 6.28 2.35
C THR A 99 -2.14 5.57 3.48
N LEU A 100 -1.45 4.70 4.23
CA LEU A 100 -2.09 3.59 4.93
C LEU A 100 -2.87 3.96 6.21
N THR A 101 -2.39 4.93 6.99
CA THR A 101 -2.97 5.18 8.33
C THR A 101 -2.98 6.65 8.71
N GLY A 102 -4.07 7.10 9.33
CA GLY A 102 -4.10 8.38 10.04
C GLY A 102 -3.18 8.40 11.27
N ALA A 103 -2.85 7.23 11.84
CA ALA A 103 -1.93 7.13 12.98
C ALA A 103 -0.51 7.61 12.63
N CYS A 104 -0.03 7.33 11.42
CA CYS A 104 1.26 7.84 10.95
C CYS A 104 1.27 9.37 10.89
N VAL A 105 0.18 9.98 10.41
CA VAL A 105 0.01 11.44 10.39
C VAL A 105 0.01 12.03 11.80
N ILE A 106 -0.68 11.40 12.75
CA ILE A 106 -0.68 11.85 14.15
C ILE A 106 0.73 11.78 14.75
N ALA A 107 1.52 10.76 14.39
CA ALA A 107 2.86 10.54 14.94
C ALA A 107 3.93 11.45 14.35
N LEU A 108 3.91 11.67 13.03
CA LEU A 108 5.01 12.32 12.28
C LEU A 108 4.60 13.63 11.56
N GLY A 109 3.32 13.98 11.60
CA GLY A 109 2.77 15.13 10.88
C GLY A 109 2.72 14.91 9.36
N HIS A 110 2.76 16.01 8.61
CA HIS A 110 2.63 16.01 7.14
C HIS A 110 3.97 16.14 6.40
N HIS A 111 5.09 16.24 7.13
CA HIS A 111 6.39 16.56 6.55
C HIS A 111 7.30 15.34 6.39
N ILE A 112 7.06 14.28 7.16
CA ILE A 112 7.95 13.12 7.26
C ILE A 112 7.17 11.85 6.92
N THR A 113 7.71 11.05 6.00
CA THR A 113 7.19 9.72 5.68
C THR A 113 7.59 8.74 6.78
N GLY A 114 6.65 7.93 7.26
CA GLY A 114 6.96 6.81 8.16
C GLY A 114 7.61 5.66 7.41
N LEU A 115 8.73 5.13 7.92
CA LEU A 115 9.42 3.97 7.38
C LEU A 115 9.40 2.82 8.40
N MET A 116 8.94 1.65 7.97
CA MET A 116 9.10 0.40 8.70
C MET A 116 9.83 -0.60 7.81
N ALA A 117 10.84 -1.28 8.37
CA ALA A 117 11.65 -2.23 7.64
C ALA A 117 12.08 -3.37 8.55
N ASN A 118 12.24 -4.56 7.97
CA ASN A 118 12.84 -5.73 8.61
C ASN A 118 14.36 -5.85 8.32
N HIS A 119 14.90 -5.00 7.46
CA HIS A 119 16.30 -5.01 7.04
C HIS A 119 16.94 -3.64 7.26
N ASN A 120 17.75 -3.53 8.31
CA ASN A 120 18.36 -2.25 8.71
C ASN A 120 19.24 -1.61 7.61
N PRO A 121 20.11 -2.32 6.87
CA PRO A 121 20.91 -1.70 5.83
C PRO A 121 20.06 -0.95 4.79
N LEU A 122 19.04 -1.62 4.24
CA LEU A 122 18.09 -0.99 3.30
C LEU A 122 17.36 0.20 3.96
N ALA A 123 16.97 0.08 5.22
CA ALA A 123 16.33 1.19 5.93
C ALA A 123 17.22 2.43 6.05
N HIS A 124 18.53 2.24 6.27
CA HIS A 124 19.49 3.35 6.34
C HIS A 124 19.82 3.94 4.97
N GLU A 125 19.71 3.17 3.88
CA GLU A 125 19.86 3.69 2.51
C GLU A 125 18.68 4.59 2.08
N LEU A 126 17.52 4.45 2.74
CA LEU A 126 16.30 5.20 2.45
C LEU A 126 16.15 6.49 3.29
N ILE A 127 16.99 6.72 4.30
CA ILE A 127 16.98 7.88 5.20
C ILE A 127 18.17 8.79 4.90
#